data_AF-A0A6J4NTQ2-F1
#
_entry.id   AF-A0A6J4NTQ2-F1
#
_cell.length_a   1.000
_cell.length_b   1.000
_cell.length_c   1.000
_cell.angle_alpha   90.00
_cell.angle_beta   90.00
_cell.angle_gamma   90.00
#
_symmetry.space_group_name_H-M   'P 1'
#
loop_
_entity.id
_entity.type
_entity.pdbx_description
1 polymer ?
#
loop_
_entity_poly.entity_id
_entity_poly.type
_entity_poly.pdbx_seq_one_letter_code
_entity_poly.pdbx_strand_id
1 'polypeptide(L)' 'MRLTKTLLAATIAAVLASQAVAGGFAPVVVDPEPVVVVEPEPQRSTFGILLPLALLGGLVALAVASDDDDEDDATETN' A
#
# COMPACT_ATOMS: atom_id res chain seq x y z
N MET A 1 10.89 -19.64 8.53
CA MET A 1 11.55 -19.13 7.28
C MET A 1 10.64 -18.95 6.06
N ARG A 2 9.39 -19.47 6.02
CA ARG A 2 8.53 -19.32 4.83
C ARG A 2 7.92 -17.91 4.69
N LEU A 3 7.52 -17.30 5.81
CA LEU A 3 6.93 -15.95 5.85
C LEU A 3 7.88 -14.83 5.38
N THR A 4 9.16 -14.91 5.76
CA THR A 4 10.15 -13.89 5.39
C THR A 4 10.45 -13.89 3.89
N LYS A 5 10.38 -15.07 3.25
CA LYS A 5 10.57 -15.22 1.79
C LYS A 5 9.39 -14.66 0.99
N THR A 6 8.15 -14.84 1.47
CA THR A 6 6.96 -14.31 0.80
C THR A 6 6.87 -12.79 0.92
N LEU A 7 7.25 -12.24 2.07
CA LEU A 7 7.28 -10.79 2.30
C LEU A 7 8.35 -10.12 1.41
N LEU A 8 9.54 -10.72 1.30
CA LEU A 8 10.59 -10.23 0.41
C LEU A 8 10.15 -10.28 -1.07
N ALA A 9 9.51 -11.35 -1.51
CA ALA A 9 9.01 -11.47 -2.88
C ALA A 9 7.94 -10.41 -3.22
N ALA A 10 7.02 -10.13 -2.30
CA ALA A 10 5.97 -9.12 -2.49
C ALA A 10 6.55 -7.70 -2.58
N THR A 11 7.53 -7.37 -1.73
CA THR A 11 8.19 -6.05 -1.76
C THR A 11 8.94 -5.80 -3.07
N ILE A 12 9.63 -6.80 -3.61
CA ILE A 12 10.33 -6.68 -4.90
C ILE A 12 9.34 -6.47 -6.05
N ALA A 13 8.21 -7.20 -6.05
CA ALA A 13 7.18 -7.06 -7.08
C ALA A 13 6.54 -5.66 -7.09
N ALA A 14 6.30 -5.07 -5.92
CA ALA A 14 5.73 -3.73 -5.80
C ALA A 14 6.65 -2.63 -6.35
N VAL A 15 7.97 -2.76 -6.15
CA VAL A 15 8.97 -1.81 -6.67
C VAL A 15 9.02 -1.85 -8.20
N LEU A 16 8.97 -3.04 -8.80
CA LEU A 16 9.01 -3.19 -10.27
C LEU A 16 7.74 -2.67 -10.96
N ALA A 17 6.58 -2.79 -10.31
CA ALA A 17 5.31 -2.31 -10.85
C ALA A 17 5.19 -0.78 -10.90
N SER A 18 6.05 -0.05 -10.18
CA SER A 18 6.01 1.43 -10.15
C SER A 18 6.56 2.09 -11.43
N GLN A 19 7.09 1.32 -12.38
CA GLN A 19 7.67 1.83 -13.62
C GLN A 19 6.60 1.97 -14.73
N ALA A 20 5.60 2.83 -14.52
CA ALA A 20 4.69 3.26 -15.58
C ALA A 20 5.31 4.45 -16.34
N VAL A 21 5.99 4.18 -17.46
CA VAL A 21 6.52 5.23 -18.34
C VAL A 21 5.46 5.59 -19.38
N ALA A 22 4.62 6.58 -19.05
CA ALA A 22 3.67 7.19 -19.96
C ALA A 22 4.36 8.31 -20.77
N GLY A 23 4.97 7.96 -21.90
CA GLY A 23 5.63 8.92 -22.80
C GLY A 23 5.32 8.61 -24.26
N GLY A 24 4.24 9.17 -24.79
CA GLY A 24 3.84 9.08 -26.20
C GLY A 24 3.81 10.46 -26.86
N PHE A 25 4.15 10.53 -28.15
CA PHE A 25 4.23 11.76 -28.94
C PHE A 25 2.92 12.58 -28.88
N ALA A 26 3.02 13.85 -28.47
CA ALA A 26 1.90 14.78 -28.42
C ALA A 26 1.87 15.67 -29.69
N PRO A 27 0.73 15.78 -30.40
CA PRO A 27 0.57 16.71 -31.52
C PRO A 27 0.49 18.17 -31.02
N VAL A 28 0.97 19.12 -31.85
CA VAL A 28 0.93 20.56 -31.57
C VAL A 28 -0.51 21.06 -31.64
N VAL A 29 -1.01 21.62 -30.54
CA VAL A 29 -2.35 22.17 -30.40
C VAL A 29 -2.31 23.67 -30.68
N VAL A 30 -3.22 24.15 -31.54
CA VAL A 30 -3.46 25.59 -31.75
C VAL A 30 -4.25 26.11 -30.54
N ASP A 31 -3.73 27.14 -29.86
CA ASP A 31 -4.33 27.68 -28.63
C ASP A 31 -5.63 28.45 -28.90
N PRO A 32 -6.80 27.97 -28.43
CA PRO A 32 -7.98 28.81 -28.29
C PRO A 32 -7.79 29.81 -27.13
N GLU A 33 -8.53 30.92 -27.15
CA GLU A 33 -8.53 31.92 -26.07
C GLU A 33 -8.68 31.24 -24.69
N PRO A 34 -7.94 31.69 -23.65
CA PRO A 34 -7.88 31.00 -22.37
C PRO A 34 -9.23 31.07 -21.67
N VAL A 35 -10.02 30.01 -21.84
CA VAL A 35 -11.19 29.76 -21.02
C VAL A 35 -10.67 29.53 -19.60
N VAL A 36 -11.00 30.43 -18.68
CA VAL A 36 -10.68 30.26 -17.26
C VAL A 36 -11.52 29.10 -16.74
N VAL A 37 -10.95 27.90 -16.83
CA VAL A 37 -11.50 26.68 -16.24
C VAL A 37 -11.18 26.74 -14.75
N VAL A 38 -12.20 27.02 -13.93
CA VAL A 38 -12.07 26.85 -12.48
C VAL A 38 -12.04 25.35 -12.22
N GLU A 39 -10.89 24.84 -11.78
CA GLU A 39 -10.76 23.43 -11.40
C GLU A 39 -11.74 23.12 -10.25
N PRO A 40 -12.57 22.08 -10.37
CA PRO A 40 -13.40 21.65 -9.25
C PRO A 40 -12.51 21.20 -8.09
N GLU A 41 -12.95 21.45 -6.85
CA GLU A 41 -12.21 20.99 -5.67
C GLU A 41 -11.92 19.48 -5.78
N PRO A 42 -10.68 19.05 -5.44
CA PRO A 42 -10.32 17.64 -5.55
C PRO A 42 -11.21 16.80 -4.63
N GLN A 43 -11.88 15.79 -5.19
CA GLN A 43 -12.69 14.86 -4.41
C GLN A 43 -11.76 14.06 -3.49
N ARG A 44 -11.91 14.28 -2.18
CA ARG A 44 -11.14 13.57 -1.14
C ARG A 44 -11.86 12.26 -0.80
N SER A 45 -11.15 11.13 -0.89
CA SER A 45 -11.68 9.82 -0.53
C SER A 45 -11.41 9.50 0.94
N THR A 46 -12.46 9.23 1.71
CA THR A 46 -12.34 8.74 3.10
C THR A 46 -11.62 7.40 3.18
N PHE A 47 -11.73 6.57 2.14
CA PHE A 47 -11.03 5.28 2.07
C PHE A 47 -9.50 5.42 2.04
N GLY A 48 -8.97 6.59 1.65
CA GLY A 48 -7.54 6.87 1.67
C GLY A 48 -6.92 6.80 3.07
N ILE A 49 -7.73 6.99 4.12
CA ILE A 49 -7.29 6.90 5.53
C ILE A 49 -7.79 5.62 6.18
N LEU A 50 -9.03 5.21 5.89
CA LEU A 50 -9.62 4.02 6.51
C LEU A 50 -8.86 2.74 6.16
N LEU A 51 -8.42 2.59 4.90
CA LEU A 51 -7.72 1.39 4.46
C LEU A 51 -6.34 1.24 5.16
N PRO A 52 -5.47 2.27 5.22
CA PRO A 52 -4.23 2.21 6.00
C PRO A 52 -4.46 1.93 7.49
N LEU A 53 -5.47 2.54 8.11
CA LEU A 53 -5.77 2.32 9.53
C LEU A 53 -6.26 0.90 9.80
N ALA A 54 -7.11 0.36 8.93
CA ALA A 54 -7.58 -1.02 9.02
C ALA A 54 -6.41 -2.02 8.86
N LEU A 55 -5.50 -1.77 7.91
CA LEU A 55 -4.30 -2.59 7.72
C LEU A 55 -3.39 -2.52 8.96
N LEU A 56 -3.15 -1.33 9.51
CA LEU A 56 -2.36 -1.15 10.72
C LEU A 56 -2.98 -1.89 11.92
N GLY A 57 -4.28 -1.75 12.12
CA GLY A 57 -5.02 -2.47 13.18
C GLY A 57 -4.94 -3.98 13.01
N GLY A 58 -5.06 -4.48 11.77
CA GLY A 58 -4.91 -5.92 11.47
C GLY A 58 -3.52 -6.46 11.77
N LEU A 59 -2.46 -5.70 11.47
CA LEU A 59 -1.09 -6.11 11.79
C LEU A 59 -0.81 -6.13 13.29
N VAL A 60 -1.34 -5.16 14.05
CA VAL A 60 -1.23 -5.13 15.52
C VAL A 60 -1.96 -6.32 16.13
N ALA A 61 -3.19 -6.61 15.68
CA ALA A 61 -3.95 -7.75 16.17
C ALA A 61 -3.25 -9.08 15.86
N LEU A 62 -2.66 -9.22 14.67
CA LEU A 62 -1.88 -10.39 14.29
C LEU A 62 -0.64 -10.57 15.18
N ALA A 63 0.07 -9.47 15.47
CA ALA A 63 1.25 -9.53 16.33
C ALA A 63 0.88 -9.95 17.76
N VAL A 64 -0.18 -9.37 18.34
CA VAL A 64 -0.67 -9.74 19.68
C VAL A 64 -1.09 -11.21 19.72
N ALA A 65 -1.84 -11.69 18.73
CA ALA A 65 -2.25 -13.08 18.68
C ALA A 65 -1.10 -14.07 18.47
N SER A 66 0.08 -13.61 18.00
CA SER A 66 1.24 -14.47 17.80
C SER A 66 2.14 -14.57 19.04
N ASP A 67 2.06 -13.61 19.97
CA ASP A 67 2.88 -13.58 21.20
C ASP A 67 2.38 -14.62 22.21
N ASP A 68 1.06 -14.87 22.24
CA ASP A 68 0.43 -15.87 23.13
C ASP A 68 0.79 -17.33 22.77
N ASP A 69 1.22 -17.62 21.54
CA ASP A 69 1.50 -18.99 21.07
C ASP A 69 2.93 -19.48 21.40
N ASP A 70 3.84 -18.60 21.85
CA ASP A 70 5.26 -18.92 22.10
C ASP A 70 5.59 -19.25 23.58
N GLU A 71 4.64 -19.18 24.52
CA GLU A 71 4.87 -19.37 25.97
C GLU A 71 4.68 -20.82 26.49
N ASP A 72 4.16 -21.75 25.68
CA ASP A 72 3.81 -23.12 26.11
C ASP A 72 4.93 -24.19 25.95
N ASP A 73 6.13 -23.85 25.48
CA ASP A 73 7.21 -24.83 25.18
C ASP A 73 8.37 -24.87 26.20
N ALA A 74 8.14 -24.50 27.47
CA ALA A 74 9.21 -24.40 28.49
C ALA A 74 9.02 -25.21 29.80
N THR A 75 7.94 -26.00 29.97
CA THR A 75 7.62 -26.59 31.29
C THR A 75 7.32 -28.10 31.36
N GLU A 76 7.81 -28.94 30.44
CA GLU A 76 7.77 -30.41 30.63
C GLU A 76 9.17 -31.05 30.48
N THR A 77 9.97 -30.98 31.55
CA THR A 77 11.02 -31.99 31.85
C THR A 77 11.31 -32.02 33.35
N ASN A 78 10.51 -32.79 34.10
CA ASN A 78 10.96 -33.47 35.33
C ASN A 78 10.08 -34.69 35.61
#